data_AF-Q1J265-F1
#
_entry.id   AF-Q1J265-F1
#
_cell.length_a   1.000
_cell.length_b   1.000
_cell.length_c   1.000
_cell.angle_alpha   90.00
_cell.angle_beta   90.00
_cell.angle_gamma   90.00
#
_symmetry.space_group_name_H-M   'P 1'
#
loop_
_entity.id
_entity.type
_entity.pdbx_description
1 polymer ?
#
loop_
_entity_poly.entity_id
_entity_poly.type
_entity_poly.pdbx_seq_one_letter_code
_entity_poly.pdbx_strand_id
1 'polypeptide(L)'
;MSHPTVTVRVRDALRYAQGRAARLGRTQQLELGENLFIRIAPGGRKFLLFCLDGEPDQATARAIAEALGLKDPQYGWHQGATLRSLTVVEAGAE
;
A
#
# COMPACT_ATOMS: atom_id res chain seq x y z
N MET A 1 -10.70 -22.71 -22.56
CA MET A 1 -10.92 -21.29 -22.87
C MET A 1 -9.83 -20.50 -22.18
N SER A 2 -8.98 -19.78 -22.91
CA SER A 2 -7.99 -18.90 -22.28
C SER A 2 -8.69 -17.66 -21.75
N HIS A 3 -8.54 -17.34 -20.47
CA HIS A 3 -9.01 -16.08 -19.94
C HIS A 3 -8.26 -14.92 -20.61
N PRO A 4 -8.95 -13.82 -20.99
CA PRO A 4 -8.29 -12.68 -21.63
C PRO A 4 -7.31 -12.02 -20.66
N THR A 5 -6.12 -11.66 -21.16
CA THR A 5 -5.20 -10.79 -20.44
C THR A 5 -5.79 -9.38 -20.37
N VAL A 6 -5.93 -8.84 -19.17
CA VAL A 6 -6.42 -7.48 -18.96
C VAL A 6 -5.33 -6.64 -18.33
N THR A 7 -4.98 -5.54 -18.97
CA THR A 7 -4.11 -4.51 -18.39
C THR A 7 -4.93 -3.60 -17.50
N VAL A 8 -4.55 -3.50 -16.23
CA VAL A 8 -5.16 -2.57 -15.27
C VAL A 8 -4.16 -1.50 -14.87
N ARG A 9 -4.67 -0.31 -14.51
CA ARG A 9 -3.80 0.72 -13.94
C ARG A 9 -3.46 0.33 -12.51
N VAL A 10 -2.23 0.58 -12.07
CA VAL A 10 -1.79 0.30 -10.69
C VAL A 10 -2.70 0.96 -9.66
N ARG A 11 -3.20 2.17 -9.93
CA ARG A 11 -4.17 2.87 -9.06
C ARG A 11 -5.47 2.07 -8.82
N ASP A 12 -5.93 1.34 -9.82
CA ASP A 12 -7.16 0.54 -9.72
C ASP A 12 -6.89 -0.73 -8.92
N ALA A 13 -5.72 -1.35 -9.10
CA ALA A 13 -5.27 -2.47 -8.29
C ALA A 13 -5.12 -2.10 -6.80
N LEU A 14 -4.54 -0.92 -6.52
CA LEU A 14 -4.43 -0.36 -5.17
C LEU A 14 -5.80 -0.15 -4.51
N ARG A 15 -6.74 0.49 -5.21
CA ARG A 15 -8.11 0.72 -4.72
C ARG A 15 -8.87 -0.58 -4.50
N TYR A 16 -8.70 -1.55 -5.40
CA TYR A 16 -9.29 -2.88 -5.25
C TYR A 16 -8.75 -3.60 -4.02
N ALA A 17 -7.43 -3.56 -3.80
CA ALA A 17 -6.82 -4.12 -2.59
C ALA A 17 -7.28 -3.38 -1.32
N GLN A 18 -7.41 -2.05 -1.35
CA GLN A 18 -7.98 -1.29 -0.24
C GLN A 18 -9.40 -1.74 0.12
N GLY A 19 -10.27 -1.85 -0.87
CA GLY A 19 -11.64 -2.33 -0.67
C GLY A 19 -11.69 -3.75 -0.12
N ARG A 20 -10.78 -4.63 -0.55
CA ARG A 20 -10.64 -5.98 0.02
C ARG A 20 -10.14 -5.95 1.46
N ALA A 21 -9.18 -5.08 1.78
CA ALA A 21 -8.65 -4.95 3.14
C ALA A 21 -9.74 -4.52 4.13
N ALA A 22 -10.58 -3.57 3.71
CA ALA A 22 -11.75 -3.12 4.47
C ALA A 22 -12.81 -4.23 4.59
N ARG A 23 -13.22 -4.83 3.45
CA ARG A 23 -14.31 -5.81 3.41
C ARG A 23 -13.99 -7.13 4.11
N LEU A 24 -12.75 -7.59 4.03
CA LEU A 24 -12.34 -8.90 4.53
C LEU A 24 -11.65 -8.83 5.89
N GLY A 25 -11.33 -7.64 6.40
CA GLY A 25 -10.56 -7.47 7.63
C GLY A 25 -9.16 -8.11 7.55
N ARG A 26 -8.57 -8.19 6.36
CA ARG A 26 -7.30 -8.87 6.10
C ARG A 26 -6.32 -7.96 5.39
N THR A 27 -5.06 -7.98 5.82
CA THR A 27 -3.98 -7.31 5.11
C THR A 27 -3.91 -7.74 3.65
N GLN A 28 -3.85 -6.78 2.74
CA GLN A 28 -3.60 -7.03 1.32
C GLN A 28 -2.18 -6.60 0.99
N GLN A 29 -1.39 -7.50 0.42
CA GLN A 29 -0.03 -7.20 -0.05
C GLN A 29 -0.02 -7.17 -1.58
N LEU A 30 0.65 -6.16 -2.14
CA LEU A 30 0.90 -6.04 -3.57
C LEU A 30 2.37 -5.73 -3.81
N GLU A 31 2.92 -6.28 -4.89
CA GLU A 31 4.17 -5.82 -5.49
C GLU A 31 3.85 -4.70 -6.48
N LEU A 32 4.56 -3.58 -6.38
CA LEU A 32 4.34 -2.38 -7.20
C LEU A 32 5.44 -2.17 -8.25
N GLY A 33 6.57 -2.84 -8.08
CA GLY A 33 7.74 -2.78 -8.94
C GLY A 33 8.80 -3.73 -8.41
N GLU A 34 9.96 -3.74 -9.05
CA GLU A 34 11.07 -4.59 -8.63
C GLU A 34 11.45 -4.30 -7.17
N ASN A 35 11.34 -5.33 -6.34
CA ASN A 35 11.59 -5.27 -4.90
C ASN A 35 10.71 -4.31 -4.10
N LEU A 36 9.74 -3.60 -4.68
CA LEU A 36 8.89 -2.61 -4.00
C LEU A 36 7.51 -3.20 -3.67
N PHE A 37 7.15 -3.19 -2.39
CA PHE A 37 5.92 -3.79 -1.89
C PHE A 37 5.11 -2.83 -1.02
N ILE A 38 3.79 -2.98 -1.10
CA ILE A 38 2.83 -2.34 -0.20
C ILE A 38 2.05 -3.40 0.57
N ARG A 39 1.84 -3.15 1.87
CA ARG A 39 0.87 -3.86 2.71
C ARG A 39 -0.20 -2.89 3.18
N ILE A 40 -1.42 -3.04 2.66
CA ILE A 40 -2.60 -2.30 3.13
C ILE A 40 -3.21 -3.08 4.29
N ALA A 41 -3.27 -2.49 5.47
CA ALA A 41 -3.79 -3.16 6.66
C ALA A 41 -5.32 -3.28 6.62
N PRO A 42 -5.92 -4.11 7.50
CA PRO A 42 -7.37 -4.16 7.69
C PRO A 42 -7.97 -2.76 7.87
N GLY A 43 -9.18 -2.56 7.37
CA GLY A 43 -9.86 -1.25 7.34
C GLY A 43 -9.44 -0.36 6.16
N GLY A 44 -8.29 -0.61 5.53
CA GLY A 44 -7.90 0.08 4.28
C GLY A 44 -7.49 1.55 4.43
N ARG A 45 -7.25 2.00 5.67
CA ARG A 45 -6.87 3.40 5.97
C ARG A 45 -5.43 3.56 6.45
N LYS A 46 -4.67 2.48 6.48
CA LYS A 46 -3.23 2.47 6.80
C LYS A 46 -2.48 1.48 5.94
N PHE A 47 -1.24 1.81 5.57
CA PHE A 47 -0.36 0.93 4.83
C PHE A 47 1.12 1.06 5.23
N LEU A 48 1.88 0.02 4.88
CA LEU A 48 3.34 -0.01 4.92
C LEU A 48 3.86 -0.10 3.49
N LEU A 49 4.83 0.73 3.14
CA LEU A 49 5.60 0.65 1.89
C LEU A 49 7.03 0.23 2.25
N PHE A 50 7.59 -0.75 1.55
CA PHE A 50 8.94 -1.24 1.82
C PHE A 50 9.60 -1.80 0.57
N CYS A 51 10.92 -1.76 0.52
CA CYS A 51 11.73 -2.41 -0.50
C CYS A 51 12.40 -3.64 0.09
N LEU A 52 12.60 -4.71 -0.70
CA LEU A 52 13.46 -5.84 -0.30
C LEU A 52 14.95 -5.52 -0.45
N ASP A 53 15.26 -4.56 -1.33
CA ASP A 53 16.60 -4.02 -1.54
C ASP A 53 16.52 -2.49 -1.56
N GLY A 54 17.20 -1.83 -0.62
CA GLY A 54 17.15 -0.38 -0.43
C GLY A 54 15.98 0.13 0.43
N GLU A 55 15.66 1.42 0.27
CA GLU A 55 14.58 2.10 1.00
C GLU A 55 13.49 2.59 0.03
N PRO A 56 12.21 2.54 0.42
CA PRO A 56 11.14 3.13 -0.37
C PRO A 56 11.22 4.65 -0.34
N ASP A 57 10.84 5.30 -1.44
CA ASP A 57 10.84 6.75 -1.51
C ASP A 57 9.53 7.38 -0.99
N GLN A 58 9.63 8.60 -0.45
CA GLN A 58 8.48 9.31 0.12
C GLN A 58 7.48 9.79 -0.94
N ALA A 59 7.91 10.06 -2.17
CA ALA A 59 7.04 10.53 -3.24
C ALA A 59 6.05 9.44 -3.66
N THR A 60 6.51 8.20 -3.74
CA THR A 60 5.71 6.99 -3.98
C THR A 60 4.69 6.79 -2.86
N ALA A 61 5.10 6.92 -1.59
CA ALA A 61 4.17 6.85 -0.47
C ALA A 61 3.06 7.92 -0.55
N ARG A 62 3.40 9.16 -0.94
CA ARG A 62 2.43 10.24 -1.16
C ARG A 62 1.46 9.93 -2.30
N ALA A 63 1.98 9.48 -3.45
CA ALA A 63 1.16 9.12 -4.61
C ALA A 63 0.19 7.96 -4.30
N ILE A 64 0.64 6.97 -3.52
CA ILE A 64 -0.22 5.87 -3.06
C ILE A 64 -1.30 6.39 -2.11
N ALA A 65 -0.95 7.23 -1.14
CA ALA A 65 -1.92 7.81 -0.20
C ALA A 65 -3.02 8.59 -0.93
N GLU A 66 -2.65 9.35 -1.96
CA GLU A 66 -3.59 10.04 -2.86
C GLU A 66 -4.47 9.05 -3.63
N ALA A 67 -3.88 8.01 -4.23
CA ALA A 67 -4.62 6.99 -4.98
C ALA A 67 -5.65 6.25 -4.11
N LEU A 68 -5.32 6.02 -2.84
CA LEU A 68 -6.17 5.42 -1.81
C LEU A 68 -7.16 6.41 -1.17
N GLY A 69 -7.08 7.70 -1.51
CA GLY A 69 -7.97 8.73 -0.98
C GLY A 69 -7.88 8.87 0.55
N LEU A 70 -6.68 8.72 1.12
CA LEU A 70 -6.46 8.98 2.54
C LEU A 70 -6.60 10.49 2.82
N LYS A 71 -7.20 10.81 3.95
CA LYS A 71 -7.42 12.15 4.47
C LYS A 71 -6.37 12.42 5.53
N ASP A 72 -5.68 13.55 5.40
CA ASP A 72 -4.58 13.95 6.29
C ASP A 72 -3.61 12.79 6.63
N PRO A 73 -2.97 12.18 5.61
CA PRO A 73 -2.08 11.05 5.84
C PRO A 73 -0.85 11.46 6.65
N GLN A 74 -0.61 10.74 7.73
CA GLN A 74 0.57 10.85 8.56
C GLN A 74 1.62 9.85 8.09
N TYR A 75 2.86 10.34 7.91
CA TYR A 75 3.98 9.56 7.41
C TYR A 75 4.96 9.28 8.54
N GLY A 76 5.38 8.04 8.67
CA GLY A 76 6.39 7.63 9.63
C GLY A 76 7.36 6.63 9.04
N TRP A 77 8.38 6.31 9.82
CA TRP A 77 9.33 5.25 9.52
C TRP A 77 9.17 4.13 10.53
N HIS A 78 9.22 2.90 10.03
CA HIS A 78 9.24 1.70 10.85
C HIS A 78 10.46 0.87 10.48
N GLN A 79 11.28 0.55 11.47
CA GLN A 79 12.42 -0.36 11.30
C GLN A 79 12.02 -1.75 11.77
N GLY A 80 11.84 -2.68 10.83
CA GLY A 80 11.70 -4.10 11.13
C GLY A 80 13.07 -4.76 11.36
N ALA A 81 13.05 -6.06 11.64
CA ALA A 81 14.26 -6.85 11.84
C ALA A 81 15.16 -6.91 10.59
N THR A 82 14.54 -6.85 9.39
CA THR A 82 15.24 -7.03 8.12
C THR A 82 15.08 -5.86 7.16
N LEU A 83 14.01 -5.08 7.28
CA LEU A 83 13.67 -4.04 6.30
C LEU A 83 13.21 -2.76 6.99
N ARG A 84 13.53 -1.63 6.37
CA ARG A 84 13.01 -0.31 6.73
C ARG A 84 11.81 0.03 5.85
N SER A 85 10.74 0.48 6.49
CA SER A 85 9.44 0.70 5.85
C SER A 85 8.95 2.12 6.11
N LEU A 86 8.27 2.70 5.13
CA LEU A 86 7.44 3.89 5.33
C LEU A 86 6.05 3.46 5.81
N THR A 87 5.65 3.95 6.98
CA THR A 87 4.26 3.84 7.47
C THR A 87 3.45 5.03 6.97
N VAL A 88 2.23 4.77 6.53
CA VAL A 88 1.27 5.81 6.20
C VAL A 88 -0.08 5.48 6.83
N VAL A 89 -0.61 6.41 7.61
CA VAL A 89 -1.85 6.24 8.38
C VAL A 89 -2.73 7.46 8.17
N GLU A 90 -3.99 7.26 7.81
CA GLU A 90 -4.97 8.35 7.84
C GLU A 90 -5.20 8.85 9.27
N ALA A 91 -5.23 10.16 9.47
CA ALA A 91 -5.57 10.74 10.76
C ALA A 91 -6.93 10.20 11.28
N GLY A 92 -6.94 9.69 12.51
CA GLY A 92 -8.13 9.11 13.14
C GLY A 92 -8.43 7.65 12.77
N ALA A 93 -7.57 6.99 11.99
CA ALA A 93 -7.67 5.56 11.72
C ALA A 93 -6.88 4.74 12.77
N GLU A 94 -7.53 4.42 13.91
CA GLU A 94 -7.03 3.42 14.87
C GLU A 94 -7.39 1.98 14.44
#